data_AF-A0A1F4VVQ4-F1
#
_entry.id   AF-A0A1F4VVQ4-F1
#
_cell.length_a   1.000
_cell.length_b   1.000
_cell.length_c   1.000
_cell.angle_alpha   90.00
_cell.angle_beta   90.00
_cell.angle_gamma   90.00
#
_symmetry.space_group_name_H-M   'P 1'
#
loop_
_entity.id
_entity.type
_entity.pdbx_description
1 polymer ?
#
loop_
_entity_poly.entity_id
_entity_poly.type
_entity_poly.pdbx_seq_one_letter_code
_entity_poly.pdbx_strand_id
1 'polypeptide(L)'
;MHSEAHRPFAIIFLKMKKLGFTLLELLVVITIIGLLASVGLASFTRAQARARDAKRQSDITSVRTALEIFYAENNVYPDTGGGWQNIETILDTLIPTFIKVLPADPGGEGLPYRYRSVTNQGYCLGGKLETATATSTTCTVSLETNYNYGLGNP
;
A
#
# COMPACT_ATOMS: atom_id res chain seq x y z
N MET A 1 88.78 10.86 33.18
CA MET A 1 87.35 10.79 33.55
C MET A 1 86.57 11.42 32.41
N HIS A 2 86.38 10.63 31.36
CA HIS A 2 85.11 10.00 30.98
C HIS A 2 84.17 10.98 30.25
N SER A 3 84.35 11.00 28.93
CA SER A 3 83.42 11.54 27.93
C SER A 3 82.31 10.50 27.72
N GLU A 4 81.07 10.84 28.04
CA GLU A 4 79.89 10.05 27.63
C GLU A 4 79.13 10.81 26.54
N ALA A 5 79.14 10.21 25.34
CA ALA A 5 78.38 10.68 24.20
C ALA A 5 76.93 10.22 24.31
N HIS A 6 76.01 11.16 24.53
CA HIS A 6 74.58 10.94 24.37
C HIS A 6 74.26 10.59 22.91
N ARG A 7 73.94 9.32 22.64
CA ARG A 7 73.39 8.89 21.35
C ARG A 7 71.90 9.19 21.32
N PRO A 8 71.39 9.98 20.35
CA PRO A 8 69.95 10.21 20.23
C PRO A 8 69.25 8.93 19.74
N PHE A 9 68.19 8.56 20.45
CA PHE A 9 67.31 7.44 20.10
C PHE A 9 66.49 7.85 18.86
N ALA A 10 66.87 7.36 17.68
CA ALA A 10 66.15 7.61 16.45
C ALA A 10 64.83 6.83 16.45
N ILE A 11 63.71 7.53 16.67
CA ILE A 11 62.36 6.97 16.50
C ILE A 11 62.11 6.81 15.00
N ILE A 12 62.16 5.58 14.50
CA ILE A 12 61.82 5.25 13.12
C ILE A 12 60.30 5.39 12.97
N PHE A 13 59.86 6.49 12.36
CA PHE A 13 58.48 6.67 11.91
C PHE A 13 58.23 5.81 10.68
N LEU A 14 57.69 4.60 10.89
CA LEU A 14 57.16 3.75 9.81
C LEU A 14 55.94 4.45 9.19
N LYS A 15 56.16 5.10 8.05
CA LYS A 15 55.12 5.78 7.28
C LYS A 15 54.21 4.74 6.62
N MET A 16 53.06 4.47 7.22
CA MET A 16 52.02 3.64 6.61
C MET A 16 51.59 4.27 5.27
N LYS A 17 51.79 3.55 4.16
CA LYS A 17 51.31 3.99 2.85
C LYS A 17 49.77 4.03 2.89
N LYS A 18 49.18 5.21 2.69
CA LYS A 18 47.75 5.31 2.43
C LYS A 18 47.47 4.63 1.10
N LEU A 19 46.79 3.48 1.14
CA LEU A 19 46.22 2.83 -0.04
C LEU A 19 45.01 3.67 -0.46
N GLY A 20 45.08 4.30 -1.63
CA GLY A 20 43.95 4.99 -2.24
C GLY A 20 43.12 4.02 -3.07
N PHE A 21 41.80 4.24 -3.16
CA PHE A 21 40.93 3.50 -4.06
C PHE A 21 41.34 3.72 -5.53
N THR A 22 41.30 2.67 -6.33
CA THR A 22 41.51 2.77 -7.77
C THR A 22 40.24 3.26 -8.47
N LEU A 23 40.39 3.98 -9.59
CA LEU A 23 39.25 4.41 -10.41
C LEU A 23 38.41 3.22 -10.91
N LEU A 24 39.07 2.08 -11.14
CA LEU A 24 38.44 0.87 -11.62
C LEU A 24 37.57 0.20 -10.53
N GLU A 25 38.02 0.22 -9.27
CA GLU A 25 37.20 -0.25 -8.14
C GLU A 25 35.93 0.57 -8.00
N LEU A 26 36.02 1.91 -8.10
CA LEU A 26 34.83 2.75 -8.04
C LEU A 26 33.90 2.49 -9.24
N LEU A 27 34.46 2.31 -10.44
CA LEU A 27 33.69 2.07 -11.66
C LEU A 27 32.88 0.77 -11.58
N VAL A 28 33.47 -0.33 -11.12
CA VAL A 28 32.76 -1.61 -10.99
C VAL A 28 31.68 -1.55 -9.90
N VAL A 29 31.92 -0.80 -8.83
CA VAL A 29 30.94 -0.68 -7.73
C VAL A 29 29.68 0.07 -8.20
N ILE A 30 29.84 1.22 -8.87
CA ILE A 30 28.68 1.99 -9.33
C ILE A 30 27.89 1.26 -10.42
N THR A 31 28.55 0.44 -11.25
CA THR A 31 27.84 -0.35 -12.27
C THR A 31 27.01 -1.46 -11.65
N ILE A 32 27.53 -2.15 -10.64
CA ILE A 32 26.78 -3.16 -9.89
C ILE A 32 25.61 -2.52 -9.12
N ILE A 33 25.83 -1.38 -8.46
CA ILE A 33 24.76 -0.64 -7.77
C ILE A 33 23.67 -0.23 -8.76
N GLY A 34 24.04 0.30 -9.94
CA GLY A 34 23.08 0.67 -10.98
C GLY A 34 22.23 -0.51 -11.46
N LEU A 35 22.87 -1.66 -11.67
CA LEU A 35 22.17 -2.90 -12.05
C LEU A 35 21.16 -3.34 -10.97
N LEU A 36 21.61 -3.44 -9.71
CA LEU A 36 20.75 -3.87 -8.60
C LEU A 36 19.62 -2.88 -8.33
N ALA A 37 19.89 -1.57 -8.42
CA ALA A 37 18.89 -0.53 -8.22
C ALA A 37 17.76 -0.60 -9.25
N SER A 38 18.08 -0.88 -10.52
CA SER A 38 17.07 -0.98 -11.58
C SER A 38 16.03 -2.09 -11.32
N VAL A 39 16.48 -3.29 -10.95
CA VAL A 39 15.60 -4.42 -10.62
C VAL A 39 14.88 -4.20 -9.30
N GLY A 40 15.58 -3.62 -8.31
CA GLY A 40 15.02 -3.29 -7.01
C GLY A 40 13.83 -2.34 -7.09
N LEU A 41 13.93 -1.28 -7.90
CA LEU A 41 12.86 -0.30 -8.06
C LEU A 41 11.58 -0.92 -8.64
N ALA A 42 11.70 -1.73 -9.70
CA ALA A 42 10.56 -2.40 -10.30
C ALA A 42 9.90 -3.41 -9.36
N SER A 43 10.67 -4.06 -8.50
CA SER A 43 10.14 -4.95 -7.46
C SER A 43 9.37 -4.16 -6.39
N PHE A 44 9.94 -3.05 -5.96
CA PHE A 44 9.37 -2.18 -4.93
C PHE A 44 8.02 -1.58 -5.34
N THR A 45 7.88 -1.10 -6.59
CA THR A 45 6.60 -0.55 -7.07
C THR A 45 5.48 -1.59 -7.08
N ARG A 46 5.77 -2.82 -7.51
CA ARG A 46 4.80 -3.93 -7.45
C ARG A 46 4.42 -4.29 -6.02
N ALA A 47 5.40 -4.29 -5.10
CA ALA A 47 5.13 -4.56 -3.68
C ALA A 47 4.22 -3.49 -3.07
N GLN A 48 4.42 -2.21 -3.39
CA GLN A 48 3.53 -1.13 -2.97
C GLN A 48 2.11 -1.30 -3.51
N ALA A 49 1.95 -1.62 -4.80
CA ALA A 49 0.64 -1.83 -5.40
C ALA A 49 -0.13 -2.97 -4.71
N ARG A 50 0.55 -4.09 -4.41
CA ARG A 50 -0.03 -5.20 -3.64
C ARG A 50 -0.42 -4.81 -2.22
N ALA A 51 0.39 -3.99 -1.54
CA ALA A 51 0.08 -3.50 -0.20
C ALA A 51 -1.17 -2.59 -0.22
N ARG A 52 -1.30 -1.72 -1.23
CA ARG A 52 -2.50 -0.89 -1.43
C ARG A 52 -3.73 -1.75 -1.73
N ASP A 53 -3.60 -2.78 -2.56
CA ASP A 53 -4.70 -3.71 -2.84
C ASP A 53 -5.16 -4.47 -1.59
N ALA A 54 -4.23 -4.95 -0.77
CA ALA A 54 -4.56 -5.59 0.51
C ALA A 54 -5.30 -4.62 1.45
N LYS A 55 -4.86 -3.35 1.49
CA LYS A 55 -5.55 -2.29 2.23
C LYS A 55 -6.97 -2.05 1.70
N ARG A 56 -7.16 -1.91 0.39
CA ARG A 56 -8.49 -1.77 -0.24
C ARG A 56 -9.44 -2.91 0.10
N GLN A 57 -8.96 -4.14 0.07
CA GLN A 57 -9.77 -5.32 0.43
C GLN A 57 -10.18 -5.30 1.91
N SER A 58 -9.24 -4.91 2.79
CA SER A 58 -9.50 -4.74 4.22
C SER A 58 -10.50 -3.61 4.49
N ASP A 59 -10.43 -2.52 3.74
CA ASP A 59 -11.33 -1.37 3.84
C ASP A 59 -12.76 -1.73 3.44
N ILE A 60 -12.92 -2.36 2.27
CA ILE A 60 -14.22 -2.85 1.81
C ILE A 60 -14.79 -3.88 2.79
N THR A 61 -13.95 -4.76 3.35
CA THR A 61 -14.40 -5.71 4.38
C THR A 61 -14.87 -5.01 5.66
N SER A 62 -14.21 -3.94 6.07
CA SER A 62 -14.61 -3.16 7.25
C SER A 62 -15.96 -2.47 7.02
N VAL A 63 -16.19 -1.90 5.83
CA VAL A 63 -17.48 -1.31 5.44
C VAL A 63 -18.56 -2.38 5.38
N ARG A 64 -18.27 -3.56 4.81
CA ARG A 64 -19.16 -4.71 4.80
C ARG A 64 -19.62 -5.05 6.23
N THR A 65 -18.70 -5.19 7.18
CA THR A 65 -19.04 -5.45 8.58
C THR A 65 -19.93 -4.36 9.16
N ALA A 66 -19.67 -3.08 8.87
CA ALA A 66 -20.51 -1.99 9.35
C ALA A 66 -21.94 -2.05 8.77
N LEU A 67 -22.08 -2.44 7.49
CA LEU A 67 -23.37 -2.66 6.85
C LEU A 67 -24.15 -3.81 7.49
N GLU A 68 -23.48 -4.91 7.84
CA GLU A 68 -24.14 -6.03 8.52
C GLU A 68 -24.68 -5.62 9.91
N ILE A 69 -23.94 -4.80 10.65
CA ILE A 69 -24.39 -4.27 11.95
C ILE A 69 -25.57 -3.31 11.73
N PHE A 70 -25.49 -2.43 10.74
CA PHE A 70 -26.60 -1.54 10.37
C PHE A 70 -27.87 -2.33 10.04
N TYR A 71 -27.75 -3.40 9.26
CA TYR A 71 -28.87 -4.27 8.91
C TYR A 71 -29.46 -4.97 10.14
N ALA A 72 -28.62 -5.45 11.07
CA ALA A 72 -29.09 -6.09 12.29
C ALA A 72 -29.99 -5.18 13.15
N GLU A 73 -29.77 -3.86 13.09
CA GLU A 73 -30.59 -2.89 13.82
C GLU A 73 -31.80 -2.38 13.02
N ASN A 74 -31.66 -2.24 11.69
CA ASN A 74 -32.65 -1.55 10.85
C ASN A 74 -33.47 -2.48 9.93
N ASN A 75 -33.09 -3.77 9.82
CA ASN A 75 -33.66 -4.77 8.91
C ASN A 75 -33.67 -4.38 7.43
N VAL A 76 -32.82 -3.41 7.04
CA VAL A 76 -32.69 -2.91 5.67
C VAL A 76 -31.26 -2.39 5.46
N TYR A 77 -30.77 -2.46 4.23
CA TYR A 77 -29.52 -1.78 3.85
C TYR A 77 -29.80 -0.38 3.28
N PRO A 78 -28.84 0.55 3.32
CA PRO A 78 -28.98 1.86 2.67
C PRO A 78 -29.35 1.71 1.19
N ASP A 79 -30.36 2.43 0.73
CA ASP A 79 -30.82 2.34 -0.66
C ASP A 79 -30.12 3.38 -1.55
N THR A 80 -29.65 2.95 -2.73
CA THR A 80 -29.10 3.82 -3.77
C THR A 80 -30.05 4.02 -4.95
N GLY A 81 -31.28 3.50 -4.90
CA GLY A 81 -32.19 3.48 -6.04
C GLY A 81 -31.70 2.57 -7.17
N GLY A 82 -30.86 1.57 -6.85
CA GLY A 82 -30.36 0.58 -7.80
C GLY A 82 -29.16 1.02 -8.65
N GLY A 83 -28.60 2.22 -8.43
CA GLY A 83 -27.40 2.72 -9.09
C GLY A 83 -26.12 2.55 -8.26
N TRP A 84 -24.95 2.56 -8.90
CA TRP A 84 -23.66 2.68 -8.22
C TRP A 84 -23.45 4.12 -7.73
N GLN A 85 -23.09 4.28 -6.46
CA GLN A 85 -22.87 5.56 -5.79
C GLN A 85 -21.56 5.54 -5.00
N ASN A 86 -21.02 6.72 -4.67
CA ASN A 86 -19.89 6.81 -3.75
C ASN A 86 -20.30 6.35 -2.35
N ILE A 87 -19.43 5.61 -1.66
CA ILE A 87 -19.71 5.25 -0.26
C ILE A 87 -19.91 6.50 0.60
N GLU A 88 -19.12 7.56 0.36
CA GLU A 88 -19.18 8.81 1.14
C GLU A 88 -20.50 9.57 0.97
N THR A 89 -21.20 9.41 -0.16
CA THR A 89 -22.46 10.13 -0.39
C THR A 89 -23.67 9.44 0.24
N ILE A 90 -23.64 8.11 0.35
CA ILE A 90 -24.81 7.30 0.71
C ILE A 90 -24.68 6.67 2.10
N LEU A 91 -23.45 6.46 2.59
CA LEU A 91 -23.18 5.77 3.85
C LEU A 91 -22.88 6.71 5.01
N ASP A 92 -23.23 7.99 4.91
CA ASP A 92 -23.14 8.95 6.02
C ASP A 92 -23.95 8.47 7.24
N THR A 93 -25.03 7.70 7.01
CA THR A 93 -25.84 7.09 8.08
C THR A 93 -25.08 6.02 8.88
N LEU A 94 -23.98 5.48 8.36
CA LEU A 94 -23.14 4.53 9.09
C LEU A 94 -22.18 5.22 10.07
N ILE A 95 -21.90 6.51 9.88
CA ILE A 95 -20.96 7.26 10.71
C ILE A 95 -21.73 8.01 11.81
N PRO A 96 -21.21 8.10 13.05
CA PRO A 96 -20.05 7.38 13.59
C PRO A 96 -20.41 6.02 14.20
N THR A 97 -21.70 5.66 14.21
CA THR A 97 -22.25 4.58 15.03
C THR A 97 -21.79 3.19 14.60
N PHE A 98 -21.77 2.92 13.31
CA PHE A 98 -21.45 1.61 12.74
C PHE A 98 -20.02 1.54 12.21
N ILE A 99 -19.44 2.68 11.83
CA ILE A 99 -18.04 2.83 11.49
C ILE A 99 -17.55 4.23 11.90
N LYS A 100 -16.34 4.32 12.46
CA LYS A 100 -15.80 5.58 12.97
C LYS A 100 -15.57 6.62 11.88
N VAL A 101 -15.11 6.18 10.71
CA VAL A 101 -14.85 7.00 9.53
C VAL A 101 -14.84 6.08 8.32
N LEU A 102 -15.38 6.54 7.19
CA LEU A 102 -15.28 5.78 5.95
C LEU A 102 -13.82 5.75 5.46
N PRO A 103 -13.33 4.58 5.02
CA PRO A 103 -11.97 4.47 4.52
C PRO A 103 -11.81 5.21 3.18
N ALA A 104 -10.70 5.91 3.03
CA ALA A 104 -10.30 6.55 1.77
C ALA A 104 -9.32 5.64 1.00
N ASP A 105 -9.39 5.68 -0.34
CA ASP A 105 -8.51 4.87 -1.19
C ASP A 105 -7.01 5.23 -0.97
N PRO A 106 -6.13 4.25 -0.73
CA PRO A 106 -4.72 4.50 -0.45
C PRO A 106 -3.86 4.87 -1.67
N GLY A 107 -4.40 4.77 -2.90
CA GLY A 107 -3.64 4.97 -4.15
C GLY A 107 -3.72 6.36 -4.75
N GLY A 108 -4.60 7.24 -4.25
CA GLY A 108 -4.69 8.62 -4.72
C GLY A 108 -5.28 8.79 -6.14
N GLU A 109 -5.68 7.71 -6.82
CA GLU A 109 -6.31 7.72 -8.15
C GLU A 109 -7.71 8.37 -8.15
N GLY A 110 -8.21 8.83 -7.00
CA GLY A 110 -9.48 9.55 -6.88
C GLY A 110 -10.70 8.70 -7.23
N LEU A 111 -10.56 7.37 -7.34
CA LEU A 111 -11.69 6.45 -7.48
C LEU A 111 -12.15 6.04 -6.07
N PRO A 112 -13.27 6.60 -5.57
CA PRO A 112 -13.79 6.22 -4.27
C PRO A 112 -14.31 4.78 -4.31
N TYR A 113 -14.39 4.13 -3.15
CA TYR A 113 -15.16 2.90 -3.06
C TYR A 113 -16.61 3.16 -3.45
N ARG A 114 -17.22 2.17 -4.10
CA ARG A 114 -18.58 2.28 -4.61
C ARG A 114 -19.52 1.37 -3.85
N TYR A 115 -20.77 1.78 -3.78
CA TYR A 115 -21.85 1.03 -3.15
C TYR A 115 -23.08 1.06 -4.06
N ARG A 116 -23.82 -0.06 -4.08
CA ARG A 116 -25.06 -0.20 -4.84
C ARG A 116 -26.03 -1.09 -4.07
N SER A 117 -27.25 -0.62 -3.84
CA SER A 117 -28.36 -1.50 -3.44
C SER A 117 -28.76 -2.37 -4.64
N VAL A 118 -28.95 -3.66 -4.40
CA VAL A 118 -29.44 -4.62 -5.40
C VAL A 118 -30.90 -4.95 -5.10
N THR A 119 -31.20 -5.21 -3.83
CA THR A 119 -32.55 -5.33 -3.28
C THR A 119 -32.60 -4.59 -1.95
N ASN A 120 -33.75 -4.55 -1.29
CA ASN A 120 -33.86 -4.01 0.06
C ASN A 120 -33.01 -4.78 1.11
N GLN A 121 -32.56 -5.99 0.76
CA GLN A 121 -31.79 -6.89 1.63
C GLN A 121 -30.45 -7.31 0.99
N GLY A 122 -30.05 -6.67 -0.10
CA GLY A 122 -28.85 -7.05 -0.82
C GLY A 122 -28.13 -5.84 -1.36
N TYR A 123 -26.81 -5.86 -1.26
CA TYR A 123 -25.96 -4.78 -1.71
C TYR A 123 -24.70 -5.30 -2.39
N CYS A 124 -24.00 -4.40 -3.05
CA CYS A 124 -22.65 -4.60 -3.53
C CYS A 124 -21.76 -3.42 -3.18
N LEU A 125 -20.55 -3.75 -2.75
CA LEU A 125 -19.41 -2.85 -2.62
C LEU A 125 -18.44 -3.09 -3.78
N GLY A 126 -17.84 -2.02 -4.27
CA GLY A 126 -16.90 -2.02 -5.39
C GLY A 126 -15.59 -1.31 -5.05
N GLY A 127 -14.47 -1.90 -5.48
CA GLY A 127 -13.13 -1.32 -5.39
C GLY A 127 -12.31 -1.52 -6.67
N LYS A 128 -11.32 -0.66 -6.86
CA LYS A 128 -10.34 -0.76 -7.95
C LYS A 128 -8.99 -1.22 -7.41
N LEU A 129 -8.68 -2.49 -7.64
CA LEU A 129 -7.38 -3.08 -7.37
C LEU A 129 -6.43 -2.81 -8.54
N GLU A 130 -5.17 -2.52 -8.22
CA GLU A 130 -4.13 -2.21 -9.20
C GLU A 130 -3.53 -3.48 -9.84
N THR A 131 -3.48 -4.57 -9.08
CA THR A 131 -2.74 -5.78 -9.47
C THR A 131 -3.63 -6.98 -9.79
N ALA A 132 -4.95 -6.88 -9.54
CA ALA A 132 -5.88 -7.99 -9.71
C ALA A 132 -6.69 -7.91 -11.02
N THR A 133 -6.98 -9.07 -11.60
CA THR A 133 -8.01 -9.23 -12.62
C THR A 133 -9.39 -9.12 -11.97
N ALA A 134 -10.40 -8.69 -12.75
CA ALA A 134 -11.78 -8.55 -12.27
C ALA A 134 -12.27 -9.77 -11.50
N THR A 135 -12.51 -9.59 -10.20
CA THR A 135 -12.95 -10.63 -9.27
C THR A 135 -14.15 -10.09 -8.48
N SER A 136 -15.36 -10.46 -8.89
CA SER A 136 -16.56 -10.31 -8.07
C SER A 136 -16.69 -11.56 -7.21
N THR A 137 -16.49 -11.45 -5.89
CA THR A 137 -16.50 -12.64 -5.02
C THR A 137 -17.91 -12.99 -4.59
N THR A 138 -18.64 -12.03 -4.02
CA THR A 138 -20.03 -12.22 -3.52
C THR A 138 -21.02 -11.23 -4.11
N CYS A 139 -20.57 -10.25 -4.91
CA CYS A 139 -21.49 -9.30 -5.52
C CYS A 139 -22.27 -9.95 -6.68
N THR A 140 -23.59 -9.85 -6.63
CA THR A 140 -24.53 -10.50 -7.56
C THR A 140 -24.83 -9.69 -8.83
N VAL A 141 -24.32 -8.45 -8.91
CA VAL A 141 -24.45 -7.60 -10.10
C VAL A 141 -23.08 -7.28 -10.71
N SER A 142 -23.06 -6.91 -11.99
CA SER A 142 -21.84 -6.45 -12.63
C SER A 142 -21.26 -5.22 -11.93
N LEU A 143 -19.94 -5.26 -11.70
CA LEU A 143 -19.19 -4.11 -11.18
C LEU A 143 -19.32 -2.92 -12.12
N GLU A 144 -19.27 -1.72 -11.55
CA GLU A 144 -19.21 -0.50 -12.35
C GLU A 144 -17.97 -0.50 -13.25
N THR A 145 -18.07 0.16 -14.40
CA THR A 145 -16.95 0.40 -15.30
C THR A 145 -15.73 0.91 -14.53
N ASN A 146 -14.57 0.34 -14.84
CA ASN A 146 -13.28 0.56 -14.18
C ASN A 146 -13.09 -0.14 -12.82
N TYR A 147 -14.11 -0.69 -12.18
CA TYR A 147 -13.96 -1.46 -10.94
C TYR A 147 -13.75 -2.94 -11.24
N ASN A 148 -12.89 -3.59 -10.46
CA ASN A 148 -12.44 -4.97 -10.69
C ASN A 148 -12.44 -5.82 -9.41
N TYR A 149 -12.98 -5.30 -8.31
CA TYR A 149 -13.20 -6.07 -7.08
C TYR A 149 -14.56 -5.72 -6.50
N GLY A 150 -15.31 -6.74 -6.08
CA GLY A 150 -16.57 -6.48 -5.40
C GLY A 150 -17.02 -7.57 -4.43
N LEU A 151 -17.64 -7.11 -3.35
CA LEU A 151 -18.22 -7.91 -2.28
C LEU A 151 -19.69 -7.49 -2.10
N GLY A 152 -20.60 -8.46 -2.03
CA GLY A 152 -21.95 -8.24 -1.54
C GLY A 152 -22.11 -8.71 -0.09
N ASN A 153 -23.36 -8.66 0.39
CA ASN A 153 -23.74 -9.31 1.65
C ASN A 153 -23.35 -10.80 1.63
N PRO A 154 -23.05 -11.40 2.80
CA PRO A 154 -22.80 -12.84 2.93
C PRO A 154 -23.95 -13.70 2.41
#